data_AF-A0A925N899-F1
#
_entry.id   AF-A0A925N899-F1
#
_cell.length_a   1.000
_cell.length_b   1.000
_cell.length_c   1.000
_cell.angle_alpha   90.00
_cell.angle_beta   90.00
_cell.angle_gamma   90.00
#
_symmetry.space_group_name_H-M   'P 1'
#
loop_
_entity.id
_entity.type
_entity.pdbx_description
1 polymer ?
#
loop_
_entity_poly.entity_id
_entity_poly.type
_entity_poly.pdbx_seq_one_letter_code
_entity_poly.pdbx_strand_id
1 'polypeptide(L)'
;MVRALTLFVVLVMIGLFALINWPAFTALTPISLVFTTVQAPLGLIMLGLAFFLSLLFTMWAISLQAGTLKETRRHTKELQAQRELADTAEASRFTELRAFLTTELARVAQASTDGHAELLKRMNHMEGAMRLTLEENSNVVAATIGELEDRLERGDLPPPELTTRGDGIPPLRR
;
A
#
# COMPACT_ATOMS: atom_id res chain seq x y z
N MET A 1 -22.73 -6.01 -35.78
CA MET A 1 -24.08 -6.53 -36.06
C MET A 1 -24.81 -5.70 -37.11
N VAL A 2 -24.90 -4.37 -37.00
CA VAL A 2 -25.60 -3.49 -37.99
C VAL A 2 -25.17 -3.77 -39.43
N ARG A 3 -23.86 -3.89 -39.72
CA ARG A 3 -23.35 -4.17 -41.08
C ARG A 3 -23.79 -5.52 -41.67
N ALA A 4 -23.92 -6.56 -40.84
CA ALA A 4 -24.39 -7.87 -41.29
C ALA A 4 -25.91 -7.86 -41.51
N LEU A 5 -26.65 -7.16 -40.63
CA LEU A 5 -28.08 -6.97 -40.77
C LEU A 5 -28.44 -6.17 -42.04
N THR A 6 -27.68 -5.11 -42.36
CA THR A 6 -27.88 -4.34 -43.60
C THR A 6 -27.67 -5.20 -44.84
N LEU A 7 -26.65 -6.06 -44.85
CA LEU A 7 -26.40 -6.98 -45.98
C LEU A 7 -27.53 -7.99 -46.14
N PHE A 8 -28.04 -8.55 -45.04
CA PHE A 8 -29.17 -9.47 -45.05
C PHE A 8 -30.45 -8.81 -45.58
N VAL A 9 -30.75 -7.57 -45.13
CA VAL A 9 -31.91 -6.81 -45.64
C VAL A 9 -31.79 -6.56 -47.14
N VAL A 10 -30.61 -6.17 -47.62
CA VAL A 10 -30.36 -5.99 -49.06
C VAL A 10 -30.57 -7.31 -49.83
N LEU A 11 -30.10 -8.44 -49.29
CA LEU A 11 -30.30 -9.76 -49.90
C LEU A 11 -31.80 -10.11 -50.03
N VAL A 12 -32.59 -9.85 -48.98
CA VAL A 12 -34.05 -10.04 -49.01
C VAL A 12 -34.69 -9.13 -50.06
N MET A 13 -34.26 -7.88 -50.16
CA MET A 13 -34.79 -6.93 -51.13
C MET A 13 -34.49 -7.35 -52.58
N ILE A 14 -33.28 -7.85 -52.85
CA ILE A 14 -32.89 -8.42 -54.15
C ILE A 14 -33.76 -9.65 -54.48
N GLY A 15 -33.97 -10.54 -53.51
CA GLY A 15 -34.82 -11.71 -53.68
C GLY A 15 -36.26 -11.34 -54.02
N LEU A 16 -36.82 -10.33 -53.33
CA LEU A 16 -38.17 -9.83 -53.59
C LEU A 16 -38.28 -9.20 -54.99
N PHE A 17 -37.29 -8.40 -55.39
CA PHE A 17 -37.21 -7.84 -56.74
C PHE A 17 -37.18 -8.93 -57.81
N ALA A 18 -36.40 -9.99 -57.60
CA ALA A 18 -36.31 -11.11 -58.52
C ALA A 18 -37.63 -11.90 -58.64
N LEU A 19 -38.33 -12.08 -57.52
CA LEU A 19 -39.62 -12.76 -57.48
C LEU A 19 -40.71 -11.99 -58.25
N ILE A 20 -40.74 -10.66 -58.09
CA ILE A 20 -41.65 -9.78 -58.84
C ILE A 20 -41.33 -9.81 -60.34
N ASN A 21 -40.05 -9.87 -60.71
CA ASN A 21 -39.58 -9.85 -62.09
C ASN A 21 -39.30 -11.25 -62.66
N TRP A 22 -39.97 -12.28 -62.13
CA TRP A 22 -39.69 -13.68 -62.45
C TRP A 22 -39.61 -14.01 -63.95
N PRO A 23 -40.54 -13.54 -64.83
CA PRO A 23 -40.48 -13.85 -66.26
C PRO A 23 -39.20 -13.34 -66.94
N ALA A 24 -38.68 -12.19 -66.50
CA ALA A 24 -37.46 -11.60 -67.05
C ALA A 24 -36.21 -12.43 -66.70
N PHE A 25 -36.19 -13.04 -65.51
CA PHE A 25 -35.09 -13.90 -65.07
C PHE A 25 -35.12 -15.29 -65.69
N THR A 26 -36.31 -15.80 -66.06
CA THR A 26 -36.48 -17.11 -66.71
C THR A 26 -36.39 -17.07 -68.24
N ALA A 27 -36.23 -15.89 -68.84
CA ALA A 27 -36.13 -15.75 -70.29
C ALA A 27 -34.88 -16.45 -70.84
N LEU A 28 -35.06 -17.40 -71.77
CA LEU A 28 -33.94 -18.08 -72.42
C LEU A 28 -33.17 -17.09 -73.29
N THR A 29 -31.89 -16.90 -72.97
CA THR A 29 -30.99 -16.03 -73.72
C THR A 29 -29.89 -16.89 -74.34
N PRO A 30 -29.52 -16.69 -75.61
CA PRO A 30 -28.35 -17.35 -76.16
C PRO A 30 -27.08 -16.77 -75.51
N ILE A 31 -26.39 -17.59 -74.73
CA ILE A 31 -25.15 -17.20 -74.03
C ILE A 31 -23.97 -17.83 -74.77
N SER A 32 -22.96 -17.02 -75.10
CA SER A 32 -21.69 -17.50 -75.64
C SER A 32 -20.72 -17.83 -74.50
N LEU A 33 -20.41 -19.12 -74.32
CA LEU A 33 -19.42 -19.66 -73.37
C LEU A 33 -18.00 -19.62 -73.96
N VAL A 34 -17.66 -18.55 -74.68
CA VAL A 34 -16.38 -18.34 -75.40
C VAL A 34 -16.15 -19.32 -76.57
N PHE A 35 -16.45 -20.61 -76.42
CA PHE A 35 -16.26 -21.67 -77.43
C PHE A 35 -17.57 -22.31 -77.93
N THR A 36 -18.66 -22.19 -77.17
CA THR A 36 -19.97 -22.78 -77.52
C THR A 36 -21.11 -21.83 -77.15
N THR A 37 -22.24 -21.90 -77.86
CA THR A 37 -23.45 -21.16 -77.49
C THR A 37 -24.46 -22.10 -76.85
N VAL A 38 -24.95 -21.72 -75.68
CA VAL A 38 -25.95 -22.49 -74.93
C VAL A 38 -27.11 -21.55 -74.60
N GLN A 39 -28.34 -22.03 -74.81
CA GLN A 39 -29.54 -21.31 -74.39
C GLN A 39 -29.79 -21.62 -72.93
N ALA A 40 -29.58 -20.62 -72.07
CA ALA A 40 -29.90 -20.73 -70.67
C ALA A 40 -30.49 -19.41 -70.17
N PRO A 41 -31.31 -19.43 -69.11
CA PRO A 41 -31.78 -18.21 -68.49
C PRO A 41 -30.62 -17.56 -67.73
N LEU A 42 -29.94 -16.61 -68.38
CA LEU A 42 -28.79 -15.89 -67.81
C LEU A 42 -29.15 -15.23 -66.47
N GLY A 43 -30.37 -14.71 -66.37
CA GLY A 43 -30.88 -14.06 -65.17
C GLY A 43 -30.85 -14.99 -63.95
N LEU A 44 -31.35 -16.23 -64.09
CA LEU A 44 -31.36 -17.20 -63.00
C LEU A 44 -29.94 -17.56 -62.53
N ILE A 45 -29.00 -17.70 -63.46
CA ILE A 45 -27.60 -18.04 -63.17
C ILE A 45 -26.94 -16.88 -62.40
N MET A 46 -27.08 -15.65 -62.87
CA MET A 46 -26.55 -14.46 -62.20
C MET A 46 -27.17 -14.25 -60.83
N LEU A 47 -28.48 -14.47 -60.69
CA LEU A 47 -29.18 -14.34 -59.42
C LEU A 47 -28.71 -15.39 -58.40
N GLY A 48 -28.57 -16.65 -58.83
CA GLY A 48 -28.05 -17.73 -57.98
C GLY A 48 -26.63 -17.45 -57.52
N LEU A 49 -25.76 -16.98 -58.42
CA LEU A 49 -24.38 -16.63 -58.09
C LEU A 49 -24.31 -15.45 -57.11
N ALA A 50 -25.10 -14.40 -57.34
CA ALA A 50 -25.17 -13.25 -56.44
C ALA A 50 -25.70 -13.63 -55.05
N PHE A 51 -26.74 -14.47 -55.00
CA PHE A 51 -27.29 -14.99 -53.75
C PHE A 51 -26.25 -15.81 -52.98
N PHE A 52 -25.56 -16.73 -53.66
CA PHE A 52 -24.51 -17.55 -53.06
C PHE A 52 -23.34 -16.71 -52.52
N LEU A 53 -22.83 -15.74 -53.31
CA LEU A 53 -21.77 -14.83 -52.87
C LEU A 53 -22.21 -13.99 -51.67
N SER A 54 -23.44 -13.47 -51.68
CA SER A 54 -23.97 -12.66 -50.58
C SER A 54 -24.08 -13.46 -49.29
N LEU A 55 -24.53 -14.72 -49.38
CA LEU A 55 -24.62 -15.61 -48.23
C LEU A 55 -23.24 -15.93 -47.66
N LEU A 56 -22.27 -16.27 -48.51
CA LEU A 56 -20.88 -16.52 -48.12
C LEU A 56 -20.27 -15.29 -47.45
N PHE A 57 -20.46 -14.11 -48.04
CA PHE A 57 -19.96 -12.84 -47.51
C PHE A 57 -20.60 -12.50 -46.16
N THR A 58 -21.90 -12.75 -46.00
CA THR A 58 -22.62 -12.56 -44.74
C THR A 58 -22.09 -13.50 -43.66
N MET A 59 -21.91 -14.79 -43.97
CA MET A 59 -21.39 -15.79 -43.04
C MET A 59 -19.95 -15.47 -42.61
N TRP A 60 -19.11 -15.03 -43.55
CA TRP A 60 -17.75 -14.57 -43.28
C TRP A 60 -17.75 -13.31 -42.41
N ALA A 61 -18.60 -12.32 -42.72
CA ALA A 61 -18.72 -11.09 -41.95
C ALA A 61 -19.20 -11.32 -40.51
N ILE A 62 -20.11 -12.28 -40.29
CA ILE A 62 -20.53 -12.71 -38.94
C ILE A 62 -19.35 -13.36 -38.21
N SER A 63 -18.57 -14.20 -38.89
CA SER A 63 -17.41 -14.87 -38.31
C SER A 63 -16.32 -13.87 -37.86
N LEU A 64 -16.10 -12.79 -38.62
CA LEU A 64 -15.18 -11.71 -38.23
C LEU A 64 -15.65 -10.94 -36.99
N GLN A 65 -16.96 -10.73 -36.85
CA GLN A 65 -17.53 -10.05 -35.67
C GLN A 65 -17.44 -10.90 -34.39
N ALA A 66 -17.40 -12.23 -34.51
CA ALA A 66 -17.17 -13.10 -33.37
C ALA A 66 -15.74 -12.97 -32.78
N GLY A 67 -14.77 -12.51 -33.58
CA GLY A 67 -13.41 -12.24 -33.14
C GLY A 67 -13.32 -11.05 -32.17
N THR A 68 -13.99 -9.94 -32.50
CA THR A 68 -13.86 -8.69 -31.71
C THR A 68 -14.55 -8.74 -30.35
N LEU A 69 -15.59 -9.57 -30.20
CA LEU A 69 -16.27 -9.79 -28.91
C LEU A 69 -15.52 -10.78 -27.99
N LYS A 70 -14.69 -11.66 -28.57
CA LYS A 70 -13.83 -12.57 -27.81
C LYS A 70 -12.59 -11.85 -27.27
N GLU A 71 -12.04 -10.90 -28.04
CA GLU A 71 -10.91 -10.06 -27.61
C GLU A 71 -11.27 -9.22 -26.36
N THR A 72 -12.48 -8.64 -26.33
CA THR A 72 -12.96 -7.84 -25.20
C THR A 72 -13.08 -8.67 -23.92
N ARG A 73 -13.59 -9.91 -23.99
CA ARG A 73 -13.63 -10.82 -22.83
C ARG A 73 -12.24 -11.23 -22.35
N ARG A 74 -11.26 -11.29 -23.24
CA ARG A 74 -9.87 -11.63 -22.91
C ARG A 74 -9.19 -10.47 -22.16
N HIS A 75 -9.37 -9.24 -22.64
CA HIS A 75 -8.84 -8.05 -21.97
C HIS A 75 -9.52 -7.72 -20.64
N THR A 76 -10.81 -8.01 -20.46
CA THR A 76 -11.46 -7.84 -19.14
C THR A 76 -10.94 -8.88 -18.13
N LYS A 77 -10.64 -10.10 -18.59
CA LYS A 77 -10.07 -11.15 -17.73
C LYS A 77 -8.63 -10.83 -17.32
N GLU A 78 -7.82 -10.29 -18.22
CA GLU A 78 -6.45 -9.87 -17.92
C GLU A 78 -6.43 -8.69 -16.93
N LEU A 79 -7.34 -7.72 -17.08
CA LEU A 79 -7.49 -6.61 -16.13
C LEU A 79 -8.05 -7.05 -14.77
N GLN A 80 -8.97 -8.04 -14.72
CA GLN A 80 -9.47 -8.60 -13.47
C GLN A 80 -8.38 -9.39 -12.73
N ALA A 81 -7.61 -10.21 -13.44
CA ALA A 81 -6.49 -10.95 -12.85
C ALA A 81 -5.41 -10.01 -12.31
N GLN A 82 -5.11 -8.91 -13.01
CA GLN A 82 -4.18 -7.89 -12.52
C GLN A 82 -4.71 -7.13 -11.30
N ARG A 83 -6.02 -6.85 -11.22
CA ARG A 83 -6.64 -6.23 -10.03
C ARG A 83 -6.60 -7.15 -8.83
N GLU A 84 -6.91 -8.42 -8.99
CA GLU A 84 -6.89 -9.39 -7.90
C GLU A 84 -5.46 -9.58 -7.34
N LEU A 85 -4.45 -9.58 -8.22
CA LEU A 85 -3.04 -9.60 -7.82
C LEU A 85 -2.62 -8.29 -7.12
N ALA A 86 -3.08 -7.13 -7.59
CA ALA A 86 -2.81 -5.84 -6.97
C ALA A 86 -3.46 -5.73 -5.58
N ASP A 87 -4.73 -6.09 -5.46
CA ASP A 87 -5.48 -6.03 -4.19
C ASP A 87 -4.88 -7.00 -3.15
N THR A 88 -4.44 -8.18 -3.58
CA THR A 88 -3.76 -9.15 -2.69
C THR A 88 -2.40 -8.64 -2.23
N ALA A 89 -1.63 -8.02 -3.14
CA ALA A 89 -0.34 -7.43 -2.80
C ALA A 89 -0.50 -6.22 -1.86
N GLU A 90 -1.50 -5.38 -2.08
CA GLU A 90 -1.82 -4.24 -1.21
C GLU A 90 -2.27 -4.71 0.18
N ALA A 91 -3.13 -5.73 0.28
CA ALA A 91 -3.56 -6.31 1.56
C ALA A 91 -2.37 -6.86 2.37
N SER A 92 -1.41 -7.49 1.70
CA SER A 92 -0.16 -7.96 2.34
C SER A 92 0.67 -6.80 2.88
N ARG A 93 0.86 -5.73 2.10
CA ARG A 93 1.59 -4.53 2.55
C ARG A 93 0.90 -3.84 3.72
N PHE A 94 -0.43 -3.72 3.70
CA PHE A 94 -1.17 -3.16 4.83
C PHE A 94 -1.03 -4.00 6.10
N THR A 95 -1.04 -5.33 5.95
CA THR A 95 -0.86 -6.26 7.08
C THR A 95 0.56 -6.18 7.64
N GLU A 96 1.57 -6.14 6.79
CA GLU A 96 2.98 -6.00 7.17
C GLU A 96 3.25 -4.66 7.88
N LEU A 97 2.75 -3.55 7.34
CA LEU A 97 2.91 -2.23 7.95
C LEU A 97 2.23 -2.16 9.32
N ARG A 98 1.04 -2.75 9.45
CA ARG A 98 0.32 -2.84 10.72
C ARG A 98 1.13 -3.67 11.73
N ALA A 99 1.66 -4.82 11.32
CA ALA A 99 2.47 -5.67 12.19
C ALA A 99 3.74 -4.95 12.66
N PHE A 100 4.42 -4.25 11.75
CA PHE A 100 5.59 -3.43 12.07
C PHE A 100 5.24 -2.31 13.08
N LEU A 101 4.18 -1.54 12.82
CA LEU A 101 3.73 -0.48 13.72
C LEU A 101 3.33 -1.01 15.10
N THR A 102 2.62 -2.13 15.17
CA THR A 102 2.26 -2.73 16.47
C THR A 102 3.49 -3.18 17.25
N THR A 103 4.50 -3.69 16.55
CA THR A 103 5.75 -4.14 17.17
C THR A 103 6.56 -2.96 17.68
N GLU A 104 6.69 -1.89 16.88
CA GLU A 104 7.41 -0.69 17.30
C GLU A 104 6.69 0.05 18.43
N LEU A 105 5.35 0.15 18.40
CA LEU A 105 4.59 0.73 19.51
C LEU A 105 4.76 -0.08 20.80
N ALA A 106 4.75 -1.41 20.72
CA ALA A 106 5.02 -2.27 21.87
C ALA A 106 6.45 -2.07 22.41
N ARG A 107 7.43 -1.94 21.51
CA ARG A 107 8.83 -1.69 21.87
C ARG A 107 9.01 -0.36 22.57
N VAL A 108 8.37 0.71 22.07
CA VAL A 108 8.40 2.04 22.69
C VAL A 108 7.74 2.02 24.08
N ALA A 109 6.58 1.37 24.20
CA ALA A 109 5.88 1.22 25.48
C ALA A 109 6.74 0.46 26.52
N GLN A 110 7.43 -0.59 26.08
CA GLN A 110 8.35 -1.35 26.94
C GLN A 110 9.54 -0.50 27.37
N ALA A 111 10.20 0.18 26.43
CA ALA A 111 11.35 1.05 26.73
C ALA A 111 10.98 2.18 27.70
N SER A 112 9.78 2.76 27.58
CA SER A 112 9.26 3.75 28.53
C SER A 112 9.08 3.15 29.92
N THR A 113 8.50 1.94 30.02
CA THR A 113 8.26 1.27 31.29
C THR A 113 9.58 0.90 31.97
N ASP A 114 10.53 0.37 31.22
CA ASP A 114 11.87 0.02 31.71
C ASP A 114 12.64 1.26 32.18
N GLY A 115 12.56 2.36 31.42
CA GLY A 115 13.15 3.64 31.82
C GLY A 115 12.54 4.19 33.12
N HIS A 116 11.23 4.12 33.27
CA HIS A 116 10.55 4.52 34.52
C HIS A 116 10.96 3.64 35.70
N ALA A 117 11.06 2.32 35.50
CA ALA A 117 11.48 1.39 36.52
C ALA A 117 12.94 1.63 36.96
N GLU A 118 13.84 1.92 36.03
CA GLU A 118 15.23 2.27 36.32
C GLU A 118 15.34 3.61 37.07
N LEU A 119 14.58 4.62 36.68
CA LEU A 119 14.50 5.89 37.40
C LEU A 119 14.03 5.70 38.85
N LEU A 120 12.98 4.91 39.07
CA LEU A 120 12.48 4.59 40.41
C LEU A 120 13.55 3.86 41.25
N LYS A 121 14.28 2.91 40.65
CA LYS A 121 15.41 2.23 41.33
C LYS A 121 16.49 3.22 41.76
N ARG A 122 16.88 4.15 40.89
CA ARG A 122 17.87 5.19 41.20
C ARG A 122 17.39 6.13 42.30
N MET A 123 16.11 6.54 42.28
CA MET A 123 15.53 7.36 43.34
C MET A 123 15.56 6.64 44.69
N ASN A 124 15.14 5.37 44.75
CA ASN A 124 15.18 4.57 45.97
C ASN A 124 16.61 4.37 46.49
N HIS A 125 17.58 4.16 45.60
CA HIS A 125 18.98 4.05 45.98
C HIS A 125 19.53 5.35 46.57
N MET A 126 19.21 6.49 45.94
CA MET A 126 19.58 7.82 46.42
C MET A 126 18.93 8.15 47.76
N GLU A 127 17.65 7.78 47.96
CA GLU A 127 16.96 7.93 49.24
C GLU A 127 17.63 7.09 50.34
N GLY A 128 17.97 5.84 50.05
CA GLY A 128 18.69 4.96 50.97
C GLY A 128 20.06 5.51 51.36
N ALA A 129 20.83 6.00 50.37
CA ALA A 129 22.13 6.62 50.62
C ALA A 129 22.00 7.88 51.50
N MET A 130 21.01 8.73 51.24
CA MET A 130 20.73 9.91 52.09
C MET A 130 20.40 9.53 53.53
N ARG A 131 19.57 8.50 53.74
CA ARG A 131 19.24 8.01 55.08
C ARG A 131 20.49 7.51 55.83
N LEU A 132 21.34 6.74 55.15
CA LEU A 132 22.59 6.24 55.74
C LEU A 132 23.54 7.39 56.12
N THR A 133 23.73 8.37 55.23
CA THR A 133 24.57 9.55 55.54
C THR A 133 23.98 10.38 56.69
N LEU A 134 22.64 10.48 56.79
CA LEU A 134 21.98 11.15 57.91
C LEU A 134 22.18 10.39 59.24
N GLU A 135 22.04 9.06 59.24
CA GLU A 135 22.31 8.20 60.40
C GLU A 135 23.78 8.30 60.83
N GLU A 136 24.71 8.27 59.89
CA GLU A 136 26.15 8.43 60.16
C GLU A 136 26.45 9.80 60.77
N ASN A 137 25.96 10.88 60.16
CA ASN A 137 26.11 12.23 60.71
C ASN A 137 25.49 12.36 62.11
N SER A 138 24.31 11.77 62.34
CA SER A 138 23.65 11.75 63.65
C SER A 138 24.51 11.04 64.69
N ASN A 139 25.09 9.90 64.34
CA ASN A 139 25.97 9.13 65.22
C ASN A 139 27.27 9.89 65.51
N VAL A 140 27.88 10.52 64.50
CA VAL A 140 29.07 11.36 64.68
C VAL A 140 28.77 12.55 65.59
N VAL A 141 27.64 13.24 65.37
CA VAL A 141 27.22 14.35 66.24
C VAL A 141 27.02 13.86 67.68
N ALA A 142 26.32 12.73 67.89
CA ALA A 142 26.14 12.16 69.22
C ALA A 142 27.48 11.78 69.89
N ALA A 143 28.41 11.21 69.13
CA ALA A 143 29.75 10.88 69.62
C ALA A 143 30.54 12.15 70.01
N THR A 144 30.48 13.21 69.20
CA THR A 144 31.15 14.48 69.52
C THR A 144 30.54 15.18 70.74
N ILE A 145 29.22 15.11 70.92
CA ILE A 145 28.54 15.63 72.10
C ILE A 145 28.95 14.81 73.34
N GLY A 146 28.97 13.48 73.23
CA GLY A 146 29.41 12.61 74.33
C GLY A 146 30.86 12.85 74.74
N GLU A 147 31.76 13.06 73.78
CA GLU A 147 33.16 13.44 74.05
C GLU A 147 33.26 14.81 74.75
N LEU A 148 32.45 15.79 74.34
CA LEU A 148 32.40 17.10 75.00
C LEU A 148 31.86 17.01 76.43
N GLU A 149 30.83 16.20 76.65
CA GLU A 149 30.26 15.93 77.98
C GLU A 149 31.28 15.25 78.90
N ASP A 150 31.98 14.21 78.40
CA ASP A 150 33.04 13.50 79.12
C ASP A 150 34.22 14.41 79.49
N ARG A 151 34.59 15.35 78.61
CA ARG A 151 35.59 16.39 78.93
C ARG A 151 35.13 17.36 80.02
N LEU A 152 33.86 17.77 80.01
CA LEU A 152 33.29 18.62 81.05
C LEU A 152 33.26 17.90 82.41
N GLU A 153 32.85 16.64 82.43
CA GLU A 153 32.74 15.85 83.67
C GLU A 153 34.11 15.51 84.27
N ARG A 154 35.11 15.24 83.42
CA ARG A 154 36.49 14.98 83.84
C ARG A 154 37.25 16.23 84.31
N GLY A 155 36.70 17.43 84.05
CA GLY A 155 37.26 18.71 84.49
C GLY A 155 38.55 19.13 83.75
N ASP A 156 38.84 18.51 82.61
CA ASP A 156 40.08 18.72 81.85
C ASP A 156 39.91 19.85 80.82
N LEU A 157 39.68 21.07 81.32
CA LEU A 157 39.73 22.28 80.50
C LEU A 157 41.20 22.69 80.33
N PRO A 158 41.74 22.75 79.10
CA PRO A 158 43.09 23.25 78.90
C PRO A 158 43.20 24.72 79.36
N PRO A 159 44.33 25.13 79.97
CA PRO A 159 44.50 26.50 80.44
C PRO A 159 44.42 27.48 79.25
N PRO A 160 43.94 28.73 79.47
CA PRO A 160 43.73 29.68 78.40
C PRO A 160 45.08 30.05 77.78
N GLU A 161 45.31 29.64 76.54
CA GLU A 161 46.38 30.23 75.72
C GLU A 161 46.00 31.69 75.45
N LEU A 162 46.56 32.58 76.28
CA LEU A 162 46.58 34.01 76.05
C LEU A 162 47.29 34.25 74.72
N THR A 163 46.51 34.53 73.68
CA THR A 163 47.02 35.12 72.45
C THR A 163 47.72 36.42 72.84
N THR A 164 49.05 36.44 72.78
CA THR A 164 49.85 37.64 72.96
C THR A 164 49.54 38.60 71.81
N ARG A 165 48.55 39.44 72.05
CA ARG A 165 48.36 40.71 71.36
C ARG A 165 49.56 41.59 71.71
N GLY A 166 50.58 41.55 70.85
CA GLY A 166 51.74 42.45 70.85
C GLY A 166 51.71 43.30 69.60
N ASP A 167 51.24 44.54 69.76
CA ASP A 167 51.17 45.59 68.75
C ASP A 167 52.52 45.87 68.07
N GLY A 168 52.46 46.16 66.76
CA GLY A 168 53.60 46.63 65.98
C GLY A 168 53.13 47.33 64.70
N ILE A 169 52.56 48.54 64.83
CA ILE A 169 52.22 49.46 63.73
C ILE A 169 53.54 50.01 63.10
N PRO A 170 53.59 50.28 61.77
CA PRO A 170 54.82 50.25 60.96
C PRO A 170 55.50 51.63 60.82
N PRO A 171 56.75 51.72 60.29
CA PRO A 171 57.25 52.97 59.75
C PRO A 171 57.08 53.04 58.23
N LEU A 172 56.43 54.13 57.82
CA LEU A 172 56.40 54.71 56.48
C LEU A 172 57.82 55.05 55.99
N ARG A 173 58.18 54.71 54.75
CA ARG A 173 58.97 55.63 53.91
C ARG A 173 59.00 55.28 52.42
N ARG A 174 58.45 56.25 51.66
CA ARG A 174 58.82 56.78 50.33
C ARG A 174 59.46 55.85 49.30
#